data_AF-A0AA51MI16-F1
#
_entry.id   AF-A0AA51MI16-F1
#
_cell.length_a   1.000
_cell.length_b   1.000
_cell.length_c   1.000
_cell.angle_alpha   90.00
_cell.angle_beta   90.00
_cell.angle_gamma   90.00
#
_symmetry.space_group_name_H-M   'P 1'
#
loop_
_entity.id
_entity.type
_entity.pdbx_description
1 polymer ?
#
loop_
_entity_poly.entity_id
_entity_poly.type
_entity_poly.pdbx_seq_one_letter_code
_entity_poly.pdbx_strand_id
1 'polypeptide(L)'
;MNPHKLTLMTVGGLLTAMLSGVMFAAPEAAKGAADKPAFPPLAPLGAVSDPVDNRMTPEKIALGKQLFWDNRLSGDGSMPCVSCHLPTLGWGDGGQISRGYPGTKHWRNSQTVLNSAFYNKYFWEGGVTSLEGQAPAAAEGAVAGNGDPSVMEMRLRHIPEYVTAFKQVFGSEWPRMNDAYRAIASFERTVISDANKVPFDRHANGDASALGEPQARGMQLFNGKAGCIQCHNGPLASNQKFYALGVPDLKDYQDDNLLQITHRWEIYQKGVPESEYRDGKTDEGYYYVTHNPKDKGKFRVPSLRELKYTGPFMHNGAFKTLPEVVAFYNAGGGKAGNKAELLKPLKLSEDEQKDLAAFLEALSMDEPLVMDAPTLPPYAPLPAVADKE
;
A
#
# COMPACT_ATOMS: atom_id res chain seq x y z
N MET A 1 1.63 47.33 50.67
CA MET A 1 2.18 48.68 50.45
C MET A 1 2.01 49.02 48.97
N ASN A 2 1.09 49.93 48.68
CA ASN A 2 1.01 50.72 47.45
C ASN A 2 1.52 52.14 47.85
N PRO A 3 1.66 53.14 46.97
CA PRO A 3 2.31 53.25 45.65
C PRO A 3 3.39 54.38 45.67
N HIS A 4 4.15 54.58 44.58
CA HIS A 4 4.61 55.94 44.23
C HIS A 4 4.48 56.20 42.74
N LYS A 5 3.65 57.21 42.44
CA LYS A 5 3.50 57.91 41.16
C LYS A 5 4.77 58.73 40.87
N LEU A 6 5.09 58.94 39.59
CA LEU A 6 5.60 60.23 39.15
C LEU A 6 5.11 60.57 37.73
N THR A 7 4.48 61.73 37.65
CA THR A 7 3.94 62.43 36.48
C THR A 7 5.06 63.19 35.76
N LEU A 8 5.00 63.37 34.44
CA LEU A 8 5.56 64.55 33.75
C LEU A 8 4.85 64.69 32.39
N MET A 9 3.94 65.67 32.27
CA MET A 9 4.12 66.96 31.59
C MET A 9 4.15 66.90 30.06
N THR A 10 3.04 67.39 29.50
CA THR A 10 2.86 67.88 28.14
C THR A 10 3.74 69.11 27.87
N VAL A 11 4.39 69.13 26.71
CA VAL A 11 4.81 70.36 26.03
C VAL A 11 4.41 70.23 24.56
N GLY A 12 3.59 71.18 24.11
CA GLY A 12 3.14 71.28 22.73
C GLY A 12 4.23 71.85 21.82
N GLY A 13 4.17 71.44 20.56
CA GLY A 13 4.91 72.03 19.46
C GLY A 13 4.09 71.90 18.19
N LEU A 14 3.43 72.99 17.80
CA LEU A 14 2.86 73.17 16.46
C LEU A 14 4.03 73.15 15.46
N LEU A 15 4.00 72.21 14.51
CA LEU A 15 4.76 72.36 13.26
C LEU A 15 3.80 72.10 12.09
N THR A 16 3.31 73.19 11.51
CA THR A 16 2.63 73.25 10.22
C THR A 16 3.67 72.99 9.12
N ALA A 17 3.66 71.82 8.52
CA ALA A 17 4.38 71.54 7.29
C ALA A 17 3.38 71.24 6.17
N MET A 18 3.25 72.18 5.23
CA MET A 18 2.57 71.98 3.97
C MET A 18 3.33 70.90 3.18
N LEU A 19 2.71 69.74 2.94
CA LEU A 19 3.14 68.83 1.87
C LEU A 19 2.09 68.86 0.76
N SER A 20 2.50 69.54 -0.31
CA SER A 20 1.95 69.45 -1.67
C SER A 20 1.77 67.99 -2.10
N GLY A 21 0.54 67.65 -2.48
CA GLY A 21 0.18 66.33 -2.97
C GLY A 21 0.87 65.99 -4.29
N VAL A 22 1.53 64.85 -4.31
CA VAL A 22 1.82 64.09 -5.53
C VAL A 22 1.11 62.76 -5.35
N MET A 23 -0.04 62.60 -6.01
CA MET A 23 -0.71 61.31 -6.10
C MET A 23 0.13 60.42 -7.04
N PHE A 24 0.96 59.57 -6.46
CA PHE A 24 1.44 58.38 -7.16
C PHE A 24 0.30 57.37 -7.17
N ALA A 25 -0.30 57.15 -8.34
CA ALA A 25 -1.13 55.98 -8.58
C ALA A 25 -0.25 54.73 -8.36
N ALA A 26 -0.52 53.98 -7.30
CA ALA A 26 0.12 52.69 -7.08
C ALA A 26 -0.31 51.74 -8.20
N PRO A 27 0.62 50.97 -8.79
CA PRO A 27 0.23 49.94 -9.74
C PRO A 27 -0.57 48.89 -8.97
N GLU A 28 -1.76 48.60 -9.47
CA GLU A 28 -2.65 47.58 -8.95
C GLU A 28 -1.98 46.22 -9.19
N ALA A 29 -1.27 45.74 -8.18
CA ALA A 29 -0.65 44.43 -8.20
C ALA A 29 -1.75 43.38 -8.36
N ALA A 30 -1.86 42.81 -9.56
CA ALA A 30 -2.66 41.64 -9.82
C ALA A 30 -2.24 40.51 -8.85
N LYS A 31 -3.04 40.30 -7.80
CA LYS A 31 -2.94 39.15 -6.90
C LYS A 31 -3.42 37.90 -7.64
N GLY A 32 -2.62 37.40 -8.57
CA GLY A 32 -2.69 36.03 -9.03
C GLY A 32 -1.97 35.12 -8.04
N ALA A 33 -2.49 34.98 -6.83
CA ALA A 33 -2.11 33.84 -6.01
C ALA A 33 -2.77 32.62 -6.66
N ALA A 34 -2.01 31.83 -7.42
CA ALA A 34 -2.47 30.52 -7.84
C ALA A 34 -2.87 29.75 -6.58
N ASP A 35 -4.17 29.49 -6.41
CA ASP A 35 -4.68 28.73 -5.27
C ASP A 35 -3.90 27.42 -5.18
N LYS A 36 -3.32 27.15 -4.00
CA LYS A 36 -2.68 25.85 -3.77
C LYS A 36 -3.72 24.76 -4.04
N PRO A 37 -3.38 23.71 -4.80
CA PRO A 37 -4.33 22.65 -5.09
C PRO A 37 -4.83 22.01 -3.78
N ALA A 38 -6.12 21.73 -3.70
CA ALA A 38 -6.78 21.22 -2.50
C ALA A 38 -6.25 19.85 -2.03
N PHE A 39 -5.64 19.09 -2.95
CA PHE A 39 -5.01 17.80 -2.71
C PHE A 39 -3.63 17.78 -3.38
N PRO A 40 -2.67 16.96 -2.88
CA PRO A 40 -1.41 16.76 -3.58
C PRO A 40 -1.67 16.29 -5.02
N PRO A 41 -0.99 16.85 -6.03
CA PRO A 41 -1.14 16.35 -7.40
C PRO A 41 -0.60 14.92 -7.49
N LEU A 42 -1.05 14.17 -8.51
CA LEU A 42 -0.34 12.97 -8.93
C LEU A 42 1.06 13.36 -9.38
N ALA A 43 2.04 12.50 -9.10
CA ALA A 43 3.44 12.73 -9.44
C ALA A 43 4.14 11.39 -9.66
N PRO A 44 5.30 11.35 -10.35
CA PRO A 44 6.15 10.16 -10.40
C PRO A 44 6.57 9.67 -9.01
N LEU A 45 6.88 8.38 -8.90
CA LEU A 45 7.44 7.80 -7.68
C LEU A 45 8.79 8.45 -7.37
N GLY A 46 9.05 8.71 -6.09
CA GLY A 46 10.31 9.26 -5.61
C GLY A 46 11.41 8.20 -5.48
N ALA A 47 12.55 8.61 -4.94
CA ALA A 47 13.60 7.66 -4.56
C ALA A 47 13.11 6.73 -3.43
N VAL A 48 13.46 5.45 -3.55
CA VAL A 48 13.20 4.46 -2.49
C VAL A 48 14.06 4.79 -1.27
N SER A 49 13.45 4.77 -0.09
CA SER A 49 14.18 4.97 1.17
C SER A 49 15.07 3.75 1.47
N ASP A 50 16.29 4.02 1.94
CA ASP A 50 17.22 3.01 2.47
C ASP A 50 17.27 3.14 4.01
N PRO A 51 16.52 2.31 4.77
CA PRO A 51 16.37 2.49 6.22
C PRO A 51 17.69 2.28 6.95
N VAL A 52 18.01 3.18 7.90
CA VAL A 52 19.26 3.10 8.69
C VAL A 52 19.35 1.79 9.46
N ASP A 53 18.23 1.34 10.00
CA ASP A 53 18.11 0.12 10.78
C ASP A 53 17.93 -1.12 9.91
N ASN A 54 17.84 -1.04 8.58
CA ASN A 54 17.88 -2.17 7.67
C ASN A 54 18.47 -1.80 6.30
N ARG A 55 19.74 -1.38 6.30
CA ARG A 55 20.44 -0.90 5.09
C ARG A 55 20.42 -1.92 3.96
N MET A 56 20.11 -1.47 2.76
CA MET A 56 20.13 -2.30 1.56
C MET A 56 21.55 -2.46 1.02
N THR A 57 21.89 -3.68 0.63
CA THR A 57 23.15 -4.03 -0.05
C THR A 57 22.82 -5.03 -1.15
N PRO A 58 23.59 -5.09 -2.26
CA PRO A 58 23.36 -6.09 -3.32
C PRO A 58 23.23 -7.52 -2.80
N GLU A 59 24.06 -7.91 -1.83
CA GLU A 59 24.08 -9.26 -1.24
C GLU A 59 22.81 -9.54 -0.43
N LYS A 60 22.37 -8.59 0.40
CA LYS A 60 21.10 -8.67 1.15
C LYS A 60 19.89 -8.76 0.22
N ILE A 61 19.87 -7.97 -0.85
CA ILE A 61 18.79 -8.00 -1.85
C ILE A 61 18.75 -9.35 -2.55
N ALA A 62 19.91 -9.89 -2.95
CA ALA A 62 19.99 -11.21 -3.58
C ALA A 62 19.50 -12.32 -2.64
N LEU A 63 19.91 -12.29 -1.36
CA LEU A 63 19.41 -13.20 -0.34
C LEU A 63 17.89 -13.07 -0.14
N GLY A 64 17.38 -11.84 -0.06
CA GLY A 64 15.95 -11.57 0.03
C GLY A 64 15.15 -12.12 -1.14
N LYS A 65 15.69 -11.99 -2.37
CA LYS A 65 15.08 -12.56 -3.57
C LYS A 65 15.01 -14.08 -3.47
N GLN A 66 16.07 -14.75 -3.04
CA GLN A 66 16.04 -16.21 -2.85
C GLN A 66 14.96 -16.61 -1.85
N LEU A 67 14.93 -15.96 -0.69
CA LEU A 67 13.98 -16.25 0.38
C LEU A 67 12.51 -15.99 -0.03
N PHE A 68 12.24 -14.96 -0.85
CA PHE A 68 10.89 -14.68 -1.36
C PHE A 68 10.34 -15.79 -2.26
N TRP A 69 11.22 -16.54 -2.93
CA TRP A 69 10.87 -17.72 -3.73
C TRP A 69 10.95 -19.04 -2.95
N ASP A 70 11.42 -19.01 -1.71
CA ASP A 70 11.75 -20.21 -0.96
C ASP A 70 10.53 -20.73 -0.17
N ASN A 71 9.97 -21.86 -0.61
CA ASN A 71 8.79 -22.45 0.02
C ASN A 71 9.06 -22.98 1.43
N ARG A 72 10.33 -23.18 1.81
CA ARG A 72 10.76 -23.68 3.12
C ARG A 72 10.40 -22.71 4.26
N LEU A 73 9.98 -21.49 3.93
CA LEU A 73 9.46 -20.45 4.84
C LEU A 73 7.94 -20.51 5.07
N SER A 74 7.28 -21.63 4.79
CA SER A 74 5.89 -21.91 5.20
C SER A 74 5.83 -23.11 6.14
N GLY A 75 4.75 -23.27 6.91
CA GLY A 75 4.60 -24.32 7.92
C GLY A 75 4.92 -25.72 7.43
N ASP A 76 4.41 -26.10 6.26
CA ASP A 76 4.63 -27.41 5.63
C ASP A 76 5.71 -27.39 4.53
N GLY A 77 6.33 -26.24 4.27
CA GLY A 77 7.32 -26.10 3.21
C GLY A 77 6.71 -26.08 1.80
N SER A 78 5.40 -25.86 1.64
CA SER A 78 4.72 -25.91 0.34
C SER A 78 4.55 -24.55 -0.34
N MET A 79 4.61 -23.45 0.41
CA MET A 79 4.16 -22.13 -0.05
C MET A 79 5.24 -21.04 0.11
N PRO A 80 5.82 -20.53 -0.98
CA PRO A 80 6.67 -19.34 -0.94
C PRO A 80 5.84 -18.06 -1.06
N CYS A 81 6.42 -16.90 -0.70
CA CYS A 81 5.80 -15.58 -0.87
C CYS A 81 5.35 -15.36 -2.32
N VAL A 82 6.19 -15.75 -3.28
CA VAL A 82 5.91 -15.61 -4.72
C VAL A 82 4.65 -16.36 -5.17
N SER A 83 4.19 -17.39 -4.47
CA SER A 83 2.97 -18.12 -4.87
C SER A 83 1.67 -17.34 -4.65
N CYS A 84 1.72 -16.27 -3.85
CA CYS A 84 0.64 -15.30 -3.64
C CYS A 84 0.94 -13.95 -4.31
N HIS A 85 2.20 -13.73 -4.72
CA HIS A 85 2.72 -12.51 -5.32
C HIS A 85 3.53 -12.82 -6.57
N LEU A 86 2.86 -13.34 -7.60
CA LEU A 86 3.48 -13.83 -8.83
C LEU A 86 3.86 -12.67 -9.77
N PRO A 87 5.12 -12.56 -10.22
CA PRO A 87 5.53 -11.49 -11.13
C PRO A 87 4.73 -11.43 -12.43
N THR A 88 4.30 -12.58 -12.93
CA THR A 88 3.51 -12.71 -14.17
C THR A 88 2.05 -12.28 -14.02
N LEU A 89 1.57 -12.07 -12.79
CA LEU A 89 0.20 -11.64 -12.48
C LEU A 89 0.21 -10.31 -11.72
N GLY A 90 1.07 -9.39 -12.15
CA GLY A 90 1.20 -8.06 -11.54
C GLY A 90 1.64 -8.11 -10.08
N TRP A 91 2.32 -9.17 -9.66
CA TRP A 91 2.74 -9.40 -8.26
C TRP A 91 1.60 -9.57 -7.25
N GLY A 92 0.39 -9.89 -7.72
CA GLY A 92 -0.65 -10.56 -6.95
C GLY A 92 -0.74 -12.05 -7.33
N ASP A 93 -1.88 -12.70 -7.10
CA ASP A 93 -2.10 -14.10 -7.52
C ASP A 93 -3.15 -14.27 -8.62
N GLY A 94 -3.71 -13.16 -9.12
CA GLY A 94 -4.77 -13.14 -10.14
C GLY A 94 -6.10 -13.76 -9.68
N GLY A 95 -6.20 -14.16 -8.41
CA GLY A 95 -7.39 -14.75 -7.83
C GLY A 95 -8.34 -13.69 -7.28
N GLN A 96 -9.64 -14.01 -7.23
CA GLN A 96 -10.60 -13.18 -6.48
C GLN A 96 -10.16 -13.05 -5.03
N ILE A 97 -9.84 -14.18 -4.41
CA ILE A 97 -9.39 -14.29 -3.03
C ILE A 97 -8.05 -15.02 -3.03
N SER A 98 -7.18 -14.57 -2.13
CA SER A 98 -5.84 -15.11 -1.99
C SER A 98 -5.86 -16.57 -1.57
N ARG A 99 -4.81 -17.30 -1.96
CA ARG A 99 -4.58 -18.65 -1.46
C ARG A 99 -4.36 -18.61 0.06
N GLY A 100 -4.95 -19.56 0.76
CA GLY A 100 -4.68 -19.81 2.17
C GLY A 100 -3.72 -20.98 2.36
N TYR A 101 -3.11 -21.07 3.53
CA TYR A 101 -2.40 -22.26 3.99
C TYR A 101 -3.30 -23.50 3.88
N PRO A 102 -2.78 -24.71 3.57
CA PRO A 102 -3.58 -25.93 3.55
C PRO A 102 -4.43 -26.10 4.82
N GLY A 103 -5.74 -26.30 4.63
CA GLY A 103 -6.70 -26.37 5.74
C GLY A 103 -7.24 -25.01 6.21
N THR A 104 -6.97 -23.93 5.48
CA THR A 104 -7.55 -22.59 5.72
C THR A 104 -8.11 -21.99 4.43
N LYS A 105 -8.89 -20.91 4.56
CA LYS A 105 -9.39 -20.14 3.42
C LYS A 105 -9.30 -18.64 3.71
N HIS A 106 -8.65 -17.91 2.82
CA HIS A 106 -8.59 -16.44 2.90
C HIS A 106 -9.98 -15.84 2.55
N TRP A 107 -10.16 -14.56 2.86
CA TRP A 107 -11.33 -13.75 2.46
C TRP A 107 -10.92 -12.42 1.79
N ARG A 108 -9.63 -12.23 1.51
CA ARG A 108 -9.10 -11.04 0.84
C ARG A 108 -8.31 -11.39 -0.40
N ASN A 109 -8.38 -10.52 -1.40
CA ASN A 109 -7.52 -10.52 -2.58
C ASN A 109 -6.07 -10.21 -2.18
N SER A 110 -5.10 -10.87 -2.85
CA SER A 110 -3.67 -10.61 -2.66
C SER A 110 -3.28 -9.30 -3.34
N GLN A 111 -2.84 -8.31 -2.55
CA GLN A 111 -2.36 -7.04 -3.12
C GLN A 111 -1.03 -7.24 -3.84
N THR A 112 -0.79 -6.43 -4.85
CA THR A 112 0.53 -6.35 -5.47
C THR A 112 1.60 -5.92 -4.46
N VAL A 113 2.79 -6.53 -4.53
CA VAL A 113 3.99 -6.03 -3.84
C VAL A 113 4.69 -4.91 -4.63
N LEU A 114 4.30 -4.65 -5.88
CA LEU A 114 4.84 -3.55 -6.67
C LEU A 114 4.67 -2.23 -5.92
N ASN A 115 5.76 -1.48 -5.81
CA ASN A 115 5.81 -0.17 -5.17
C ASN A 115 5.47 -0.19 -3.66
N SER A 116 5.45 -1.36 -3.02
CA SER A 116 5.23 -1.51 -1.57
C SER A 116 6.29 -0.80 -0.71
N ALA A 117 7.47 -0.52 -1.30
CA ALA A 117 8.53 0.30 -0.75
C ALA A 117 8.08 1.69 -0.28
N PHE A 118 7.03 2.24 -0.91
CA PHE A 118 6.52 3.59 -0.65
C PHE A 118 5.33 3.61 0.31
N TYR A 119 4.84 2.44 0.73
CA TYR A 119 3.71 2.35 1.64
C TYR A 119 4.16 2.67 3.07
N ASN A 120 3.27 3.28 3.85
CA ASN A 120 3.48 3.45 5.29
C ASN A 120 2.55 2.54 6.12
N LYS A 121 1.62 1.86 5.44
CA LYS A 121 0.66 0.93 6.01
C LYS A 121 0.44 -0.23 5.05
N TYR A 122 0.48 -1.44 5.58
CA TYR A 122 0.41 -2.70 4.85
C TYR A 122 -0.89 -3.44 5.16
N PHE A 123 -1.19 -4.45 4.36
CA PHE A 123 -2.50 -5.11 4.31
C PHE A 123 -3.65 -4.15 3.92
N TRP A 124 -4.85 -4.72 3.80
CA TRP A 124 -6.07 -3.97 3.46
C TRP A 124 -6.60 -3.13 4.62
N GLU A 125 -6.39 -3.58 5.86
CA GLU A 125 -6.81 -2.88 7.08
C GLU A 125 -5.74 -1.93 7.66
N GLY A 126 -4.49 -1.97 7.16
CA GLY A 126 -3.47 -0.96 7.47
C GLY A 126 -2.79 -1.05 8.84
N GLY A 127 -2.87 -2.18 9.53
CA GLY A 127 -2.39 -2.41 10.90
C GLY A 127 -0.91 -2.72 11.03
N VAL A 128 -0.21 -2.97 9.91
CA VAL A 128 1.25 -3.15 9.89
C VAL A 128 1.89 -1.96 9.18
N THR A 129 3.05 -1.50 9.66
CA THR A 129 3.62 -0.20 9.26
C THR A 129 5.00 -0.28 8.61
N SER A 130 5.53 -1.48 8.37
CA SER A 130 6.80 -1.69 7.68
C SER A 130 6.80 -3.02 6.91
N LEU A 131 7.63 -3.13 5.87
CA LEU A 131 7.89 -4.40 5.18
C LEU A 131 8.49 -5.44 6.14
N GLU A 132 9.38 -5.00 7.03
CA GLU A 132 9.98 -5.85 8.07
C GLU A 132 8.94 -6.44 9.04
N GLY A 133 7.82 -5.73 9.27
CA GLY A 133 6.70 -6.24 10.05
C GLY A 133 5.67 -7.01 9.23
N GLN A 134 5.58 -6.73 7.92
CA GLN A 134 4.60 -7.37 7.03
C GLN A 134 5.01 -8.81 6.71
N ALA A 135 6.28 -9.03 6.39
CA ALA A 135 6.81 -10.34 6.04
C ALA A 135 6.57 -11.41 7.12
N PRO A 136 6.90 -11.20 8.42
CA PRO A 136 6.58 -12.16 9.47
C PRO A 136 5.07 -12.32 9.67
N ALA A 137 4.30 -11.23 9.59
CA ALA A 137 2.84 -11.30 9.75
C ALA A 137 2.18 -12.20 8.68
N ALA A 138 2.74 -12.27 7.47
CA ALA A 138 2.28 -13.17 6.41
C ALA A 138 2.85 -14.59 6.54
N ALA A 139 4.16 -14.72 6.81
CA ALA A 139 4.85 -16.01 6.85
C ALA A 139 4.45 -16.86 8.08
N GLU A 140 4.21 -16.23 9.23
CA GLU A 140 3.84 -16.91 10.48
C GLU A 140 2.32 -16.98 10.67
N GLY A 141 1.55 -16.11 9.99
CA GLY A 141 0.09 -16.05 10.13
C GLY A 141 -0.60 -17.34 9.68
N ALA A 142 -1.50 -17.88 10.52
CA ALA A 142 -2.08 -19.22 10.29
C ALA A 142 -2.92 -19.34 9.02
N VAL A 143 -3.44 -18.22 8.51
CA VAL A 143 -4.23 -18.18 7.27
C VAL A 143 -3.34 -18.27 6.02
N ALA A 144 -2.09 -17.84 6.10
CA ALA A 144 -1.20 -17.70 4.94
C ALA A 144 0.00 -18.66 5.02
N GLY A 145 1.10 -18.27 5.67
CA GLY A 145 2.28 -19.13 5.75
C GLY A 145 2.21 -20.19 6.85
N ASN A 146 1.46 -19.94 7.92
CA ASN A 146 1.30 -20.80 9.11
C ASN A 146 2.61 -21.44 9.61
N GLY A 147 3.70 -20.69 9.55
CA GLY A 147 5.00 -21.25 9.86
C GLY A 147 5.51 -20.89 11.24
N ASP A 148 6.07 -21.89 11.92
CA ASP A 148 6.80 -21.70 13.16
C ASP A 148 8.22 -21.20 12.84
N PRO A 149 8.64 -20.04 13.36
CA PRO A 149 9.94 -19.46 13.02
C PRO A 149 11.10 -20.36 13.45
N SER A 150 10.97 -21.12 14.55
CA SER A 150 12.04 -22.03 15.01
C SER A 150 12.25 -23.20 14.03
N VAL A 151 11.16 -23.74 13.48
CA VAL A 151 11.22 -24.77 12.44
C VAL A 151 11.82 -24.20 11.16
N MET A 152 11.42 -22.99 10.74
CA MET A 152 12.00 -22.34 9.58
C MET A 152 13.50 -22.08 9.74
N GLU A 153 13.95 -21.58 10.89
CA GLU A 153 15.39 -21.42 11.16
C GLU A 153 16.13 -22.74 11.02
N MET A 154 15.58 -23.83 11.58
CA MET A 154 16.20 -25.14 11.47
C MET A 154 16.31 -25.62 10.02
N ARG A 155 15.32 -25.31 9.17
CA ARG A 155 15.41 -25.57 7.72
C ARG A 155 16.54 -24.74 7.09
N LEU A 156 16.58 -23.44 7.34
CA LEU A 156 17.62 -22.57 6.77
C LEU A 156 19.04 -22.97 7.20
N ARG A 157 19.21 -23.51 8.42
CA ARG A 157 20.50 -24.03 8.92
C ARG A 157 20.99 -25.27 8.16
N HIS A 158 20.09 -26.05 7.56
CA HIS A 158 20.43 -27.20 6.72
C HIS A 158 20.78 -26.78 5.28
N ILE A 159 21.06 -25.49 5.02
CA ILE A 159 21.39 -24.96 3.70
C ILE A 159 22.72 -24.21 3.83
N PRO A 160 23.87 -24.85 3.53
CA PRO A 160 25.21 -24.27 3.76
C PRO A 160 25.41 -22.89 3.11
N GLU A 161 24.82 -22.68 1.93
CA GLU A 161 24.86 -21.41 1.21
C GLU A 161 24.12 -20.31 1.97
N TYR A 162 22.97 -20.62 2.59
CA TYR A 162 22.29 -19.65 3.45
C TYR A 162 23.07 -19.40 4.74
N VAL A 163 23.67 -20.41 5.37
CA VAL A 163 24.52 -20.18 6.54
C VAL A 163 25.64 -19.17 6.21
N THR A 164 26.29 -19.35 5.05
CA THR A 164 27.31 -18.43 4.55
C THR A 164 26.75 -17.04 4.25
N ALA A 165 25.63 -16.96 3.54
CA ALA A 165 25.01 -15.70 3.15
C ALA A 165 24.53 -14.89 4.37
N PHE A 166 23.91 -15.54 5.36
CA PHE A 166 23.47 -14.86 6.59
C PHE A 166 24.65 -14.36 7.41
N LYS A 167 25.74 -15.14 7.51
CA LYS A 167 26.97 -14.68 8.16
C LYS A 167 27.58 -13.48 7.44
N GLN A 168 27.60 -13.49 6.11
CA GLN A 168 28.12 -12.37 5.32
C GLN A 168 27.25 -11.10 5.46
N VAL A 169 25.93 -11.23 5.37
CA VAL A 169 25.00 -10.10 5.31
C VAL A 169 24.70 -9.53 6.70
N PHE A 170 24.58 -10.39 7.72
CA PHE A 170 24.11 -10.02 9.06
C PHE A 170 25.13 -10.27 10.17
N GLY A 171 26.23 -11.00 9.90
CA GLY A 171 27.17 -11.44 10.93
C GLY A 171 26.63 -12.57 11.82
N SER A 172 25.46 -13.11 11.49
CA SER A 172 24.81 -14.19 12.25
C SER A 172 25.49 -15.53 11.97
N GLU A 173 25.97 -16.23 13.01
CA GLU A 173 26.58 -17.57 12.86
C GLU A 173 25.60 -18.60 12.29
N TRP A 174 24.31 -18.44 12.57
CA TRP A 174 23.24 -19.26 12.02
C TRP A 174 22.13 -18.37 11.46
N PRO A 175 21.44 -18.79 10.37
CA PRO A 175 20.26 -18.09 9.88
C PRO A 175 19.21 -17.88 10.97
N ARG A 176 18.68 -16.66 11.04
CA ARG A 176 17.60 -16.24 11.95
C ARG A 176 16.43 -15.70 11.16
N MET A 177 15.20 -15.98 11.59
CA MET A 177 14.03 -15.52 10.80
C MET A 177 13.91 -14.01 10.75
N ASN A 178 14.26 -13.28 11.82
CA ASN A 178 14.28 -11.82 11.78
C ASN A 178 15.22 -11.26 10.70
N ASP A 179 16.39 -11.88 10.50
CA ASP A 179 17.33 -11.51 9.43
C ASP A 179 16.75 -11.87 8.05
N ALA A 180 16.07 -13.00 7.93
CA ALA A 180 15.41 -13.44 6.71
C ALA A 180 14.34 -12.42 6.26
N TYR A 181 13.47 -11.99 7.19
CA TYR A 181 12.44 -10.99 6.90
C TYR A 181 13.02 -9.63 6.54
N ARG A 182 14.16 -9.24 7.14
CA ARG A 182 14.88 -8.02 6.78
C ARG A 182 15.52 -8.09 5.39
N ALA A 183 15.99 -9.27 4.98
CA ALA A 183 16.45 -9.51 3.62
C ALA A 183 15.30 -9.44 2.61
N ILE A 184 14.17 -10.12 2.90
CA ILE A 184 12.94 -10.06 2.07
C ILE A 184 12.48 -8.62 1.90
N ALA A 185 12.37 -7.86 2.99
CA ALA A 185 11.99 -6.45 2.93
C ALA A 185 12.97 -5.60 2.09
N SER A 186 14.25 -5.94 2.04
CA SER A 186 15.22 -5.27 1.16
C SER A 186 14.97 -5.62 -0.30
N PHE A 187 14.60 -6.86 -0.60
CA PHE A 187 14.23 -7.27 -1.95
C PHE A 187 12.93 -6.62 -2.42
N GLU A 188 11.89 -6.60 -1.59
CA GLU A 188 10.59 -5.97 -1.93
C GLU A 188 10.76 -4.49 -2.28
N ARG A 189 11.72 -3.80 -1.66
CA ARG A 189 12.08 -2.41 -2.00
C ARG A 189 12.65 -2.21 -3.41
N THR A 190 13.03 -3.29 -4.09
CA THR A 190 13.49 -3.27 -5.49
C THR A 190 12.39 -3.58 -6.49
N VAL A 191 11.22 -4.03 -6.02
CA VAL A 191 10.06 -4.37 -6.85
C VAL A 191 9.26 -3.08 -7.11
N ILE A 192 9.83 -2.21 -7.95
CA ILE A 192 9.32 -0.87 -8.25
C ILE A 192 9.06 -0.67 -9.74
N SER A 193 8.07 0.17 -10.06
CA SER A 193 7.81 0.62 -11.42
C SER A 193 8.94 1.52 -11.92
N ASP A 194 9.33 1.35 -13.17
CA ASP A 194 10.25 2.25 -13.87
C ASP A 194 9.47 3.44 -14.44
N ALA A 195 9.74 4.65 -13.93
CA ALA A 195 9.05 5.88 -14.35
C ALA A 195 9.19 6.15 -15.85
N ASN A 196 10.23 5.64 -16.53
CA ASN A 196 10.38 5.79 -17.97
C ASN A 196 9.47 4.84 -18.76
N LYS A 197 8.87 3.85 -18.10
CA LYS A 197 7.97 2.85 -18.70
C LYS A 197 6.50 3.08 -18.32
N VAL A 198 6.20 4.03 -17.43
CA VAL A 198 4.83 4.40 -17.07
C VAL A 198 4.39 5.60 -17.91
N PRO A 199 3.34 5.49 -18.76
CA PRO A 199 2.85 6.59 -19.59
C PRO A 199 2.59 7.90 -18.82
N PHE A 200 1.92 7.80 -17.67
CA PHE A 200 1.68 8.95 -16.80
C PHE A 200 2.98 9.60 -16.30
N ASP A 201 3.97 8.81 -15.87
CA ASP A 201 5.20 9.37 -15.33
C ASP A 201 6.06 10.02 -16.42
N ARG A 202 6.12 9.43 -17.62
CA ARG A 202 6.74 10.08 -18.80
C ARG A 202 6.07 11.42 -19.10
N HIS A 203 4.74 11.47 -19.08
CA HIS A 203 3.98 12.69 -19.28
C HIS A 203 4.28 13.74 -18.20
N ALA A 204 4.27 13.34 -16.93
CA ALA A 204 4.60 14.22 -15.81
C ALA A 204 6.05 14.74 -15.86
N ASN A 205 6.95 13.98 -16.50
CA ASN A 205 8.34 14.38 -16.75
C ASN A 205 8.53 15.18 -18.06
N GLY A 206 7.45 15.58 -18.75
CA GLY A 206 7.47 16.51 -19.87
C GLY A 206 7.22 15.91 -21.26
N ASP A 207 7.04 14.59 -21.37
CA ASP A 207 6.64 13.97 -22.64
C ASP A 207 5.13 14.12 -22.87
N ALA A 208 4.74 15.21 -23.51
CA ALA A 208 3.34 15.50 -23.83
C ALA A 208 2.67 14.41 -24.69
N SER A 209 3.45 13.59 -25.41
CA SER A 209 2.95 12.52 -26.28
C SER A 209 2.73 11.19 -25.56
N ALA A 210 3.21 11.06 -24.31
CA ALA A 210 3.14 9.80 -23.57
C ALA A 210 1.71 9.38 -23.18
N LEU A 211 0.76 10.31 -23.12
CA LEU A 211 -0.67 10.03 -22.94
C LEU A 211 -1.42 10.20 -24.26
N GLY A 212 -2.16 9.17 -24.66
CA GLY A 212 -3.14 9.28 -25.73
C GLY A 212 -4.32 10.17 -25.33
N GLU A 213 -5.09 10.65 -26.32
CA GLU A 213 -6.22 11.55 -26.05
C GLU A 213 -7.23 11.02 -25.02
N PRO A 214 -7.65 9.72 -25.04
CA PRO A 214 -8.54 9.17 -24.02
C PRO A 214 -7.94 9.25 -22.61
N GLN A 215 -6.64 8.96 -22.47
CA GLN A 215 -5.94 9.00 -21.19
C GLN A 215 -5.83 10.44 -20.67
N ALA A 216 -5.56 11.41 -21.55
CA ALA A 216 -5.51 12.82 -21.18
C ALA A 216 -6.89 13.34 -20.72
N ARG A 217 -7.98 12.99 -21.42
CA ARG A 217 -9.35 13.31 -20.98
C ARG A 217 -9.70 12.61 -19.66
N GLY A 218 -9.31 11.35 -19.51
CA GLY A 218 -9.47 10.59 -18.26
C GLY A 218 -8.75 11.23 -17.07
N MET A 219 -7.54 11.76 -17.28
CA MET A 219 -6.80 12.50 -16.26
C MET A 219 -7.53 13.78 -15.82
N GLN A 220 -8.15 14.50 -16.76
CA GLN A 220 -8.96 15.67 -16.44
C GLN A 220 -10.20 15.29 -15.62
N LEU A 221 -10.86 14.18 -15.96
CA LEU A 221 -11.98 13.65 -15.18
C LEU A 221 -11.54 13.26 -13.77
N PHE A 222 -10.42 12.53 -13.64
CA PHE A 222 -9.85 12.08 -12.38
C PHE A 222 -9.58 13.24 -11.40
N ASN A 223 -9.00 14.33 -11.92
CA ASN A 223 -8.68 15.53 -11.14
C ASN A 223 -9.88 16.46 -10.91
N GLY A 224 -10.89 16.37 -11.79
CA GLY A 224 -12.07 17.24 -11.78
C GLY A 224 -13.36 16.49 -11.48
N LYS A 225 -14.19 16.28 -12.51
CA LYS A 225 -15.58 15.79 -12.39
C LYS A 225 -15.72 14.48 -11.61
N ALA A 226 -14.83 13.52 -11.83
CA ALA A 226 -14.87 12.23 -11.11
C ALA A 226 -14.34 12.34 -9.67
N GLY A 227 -13.50 13.35 -9.40
CA GLY A 227 -13.04 13.68 -8.04
C GLY A 227 -12.19 12.59 -7.38
N CYS A 228 -11.61 11.66 -8.14
CA CYS A 228 -10.83 10.52 -7.64
C CYS A 228 -9.60 10.98 -6.84
N ILE A 229 -9.01 12.11 -7.23
CA ILE A 229 -7.84 12.75 -6.58
C ILE A 229 -8.04 13.03 -5.09
N GLN A 230 -9.29 13.14 -4.61
CA GLN A 230 -9.60 13.38 -3.18
C GLN A 230 -9.08 12.25 -2.27
N CYS A 231 -9.08 11.02 -2.78
CA CYS A 231 -8.56 9.84 -2.08
C CYS A 231 -7.26 9.32 -2.71
N HIS A 232 -7.13 9.46 -4.02
CA HIS A 232 -6.04 8.90 -4.81
C HIS A 232 -5.11 10.00 -5.31
N ASN A 233 -4.22 10.47 -4.44
CA ASN A 233 -3.31 11.59 -4.71
C ASN A 233 -1.84 11.25 -4.43
N GLY A 234 -0.94 12.17 -4.79
CA GLY A 234 0.49 12.04 -4.57
C GLY A 234 1.13 10.96 -5.43
N PRO A 235 2.41 10.64 -5.16
CA PRO A 235 3.19 9.69 -5.95
C PRO A 235 2.56 8.29 -6.07
N LEU A 236 1.91 7.81 -5.02
CA LEU A 236 1.26 6.50 -5.00
C LEU A 236 -0.16 6.49 -5.60
N ALA A 237 -0.69 7.64 -6.03
CA ALA A 237 -2.11 7.77 -6.31
C ALA A 237 -2.97 7.21 -5.15
N SER A 238 -2.55 7.50 -3.91
CA SER A 238 -3.21 7.05 -2.68
C SER A 238 -2.81 7.96 -1.52
N ASN A 239 -3.81 8.40 -0.77
CA ASN A 239 -3.59 9.10 0.50
C ASN A 239 -3.39 8.15 1.70
N GLN A 240 -3.49 6.83 1.49
CA GLN A 240 -3.39 5.76 2.49
C GLN A 240 -4.31 5.93 3.72
N LYS A 241 -5.39 6.73 3.61
CA LYS A 241 -6.44 6.87 4.64
C LYS A 241 -7.46 5.73 4.52
N PHE A 242 -8.46 5.74 5.40
CA PHE A 242 -9.46 4.67 5.52
C PHE A 242 -10.86 5.15 5.18
N TYR A 243 -11.54 4.46 4.28
CA TYR A 243 -12.90 4.78 3.88
C TYR A 243 -13.73 3.51 3.70
N ALA A 244 -15.01 3.59 4.06
CA ALA A 244 -15.98 2.54 3.77
C ALA A 244 -16.63 2.85 2.42
N LEU A 245 -16.45 1.94 1.47
CA LEU A 245 -17.00 2.07 0.11
C LEU A 245 -18.32 1.33 -0.06
N GLY A 246 -18.61 0.36 0.83
CA GLY A 246 -19.71 -0.59 0.69
C GLY A 246 -19.50 -1.57 -0.47
N VAL A 247 -18.27 -2.05 -0.65
CA VAL A 247 -17.98 -3.11 -1.63
C VAL A 247 -18.88 -4.31 -1.32
N PRO A 248 -19.53 -4.95 -2.31
CA PRO A 248 -20.34 -6.13 -2.08
C PRO A 248 -19.53 -7.25 -1.43
N ASP A 249 -20.15 -7.98 -0.50
CA ASP A 249 -19.53 -9.13 0.15
C ASP A 249 -19.25 -10.27 -0.83
N LEU A 250 -18.36 -11.19 -0.45
CA LEU A 250 -18.16 -12.43 -1.18
C LEU A 250 -19.46 -13.23 -1.23
N LYS A 251 -19.74 -13.82 -2.39
CA LYS A 251 -20.79 -14.82 -2.51
C LYS A 251 -20.49 -15.98 -1.55
N ASP A 252 -21.51 -16.44 -0.84
CA ASP A 252 -21.43 -17.54 0.13
C ASP A 252 -20.49 -17.26 1.32
N TYR A 253 -20.15 -15.99 1.60
CA TYR A 253 -19.28 -15.62 2.73
C TYR A 253 -19.75 -16.25 4.04
N GLN A 254 -21.07 -16.25 4.29
CA GLN A 254 -21.68 -16.82 5.50
C GLN A 254 -21.83 -18.35 5.46
N ASP A 255 -21.90 -18.94 4.26
CA ASP A 255 -22.24 -20.35 4.07
C ASP A 255 -21.00 -21.24 3.92
N ASP A 256 -19.84 -20.65 3.63
CA ASP A 256 -18.57 -21.37 3.57
C ASP A 256 -18.00 -21.60 4.98
N ASN A 257 -18.14 -22.82 5.47
CA ASN A 257 -17.66 -23.22 6.80
C ASN A 257 -16.17 -22.96 7.00
N LEU A 258 -15.32 -23.23 5.99
CA LEU A 258 -13.88 -23.08 6.14
C LEU A 258 -13.49 -21.59 6.20
N LEU A 259 -14.14 -20.76 5.38
CA LEU A 259 -13.99 -19.31 5.46
C LEU A 259 -14.44 -18.79 6.83
N GLN A 260 -15.61 -19.19 7.30
CA GLN A 260 -16.14 -18.75 8.59
C GLN A 260 -15.22 -19.15 9.76
N ILE A 261 -14.71 -20.38 9.77
CA ILE A 261 -13.74 -20.84 10.78
C ILE A 261 -12.48 -19.96 10.73
N THR A 262 -11.88 -19.83 9.55
CA THR A 262 -10.60 -19.13 9.37
C THR A 262 -10.73 -17.65 9.72
N HIS A 263 -11.74 -16.96 9.19
CA HIS A 263 -11.96 -15.54 9.43
C HIS A 263 -12.25 -15.24 10.90
N ARG A 264 -13.14 -16.02 11.55
CA ARG A 264 -13.49 -15.81 12.97
C ARG A 264 -12.31 -16.07 13.89
N TRP A 265 -11.50 -17.09 13.58
CA TRP A 265 -10.24 -17.33 14.29
C TRP A 265 -9.30 -16.12 14.16
N GLU A 266 -9.07 -15.62 12.95
CA GLU A 266 -8.16 -14.48 12.73
C GLU A 266 -8.59 -13.25 13.55
N ILE A 267 -9.87 -12.87 13.47
CA ILE A 267 -10.34 -11.66 14.15
C ILE A 267 -10.43 -11.84 15.67
N TYR A 268 -10.68 -13.05 16.16
CA TYR A 268 -10.54 -13.38 17.58
C TYR A 268 -9.09 -13.17 18.06
N GLN A 269 -8.10 -13.65 17.30
CA GLN A 269 -6.68 -13.45 17.62
C GLN A 269 -6.29 -11.96 17.62
N LYS A 270 -6.98 -11.14 16.83
CA LYS A 270 -6.83 -9.68 16.83
C LYS A 270 -7.58 -8.98 17.98
N GLY A 271 -8.25 -9.71 18.87
CA GLY A 271 -8.95 -9.14 20.02
C GLY A 271 -10.34 -8.58 19.72
N VAL A 272 -10.95 -8.95 18.59
CA VAL A 272 -12.36 -8.63 18.34
C VAL A 272 -13.23 -9.40 19.35
N PRO A 273 -14.15 -8.75 20.07
CA PRO A 273 -14.95 -9.41 21.10
C PRO A 273 -15.96 -10.39 20.50
N GLU A 274 -16.34 -11.38 21.31
CA GLU A 274 -17.25 -12.47 20.91
C GLU A 274 -18.57 -11.97 20.32
N SER A 275 -19.14 -10.92 20.92
CA SER A 275 -20.39 -10.30 20.43
C SER A 275 -20.30 -9.75 19.01
N GLU A 276 -19.10 -9.50 18.50
CA GLU A 276 -18.87 -8.90 17.19
C GLU A 276 -18.53 -9.96 16.16
N TYR A 277 -17.55 -10.84 16.44
CA TYR A 277 -17.20 -11.88 15.46
C TYR A 277 -18.21 -13.02 15.36
N ARG A 278 -19.07 -13.23 16.38
CA ARG A 278 -20.10 -14.28 16.30
C ARG A 278 -21.24 -13.93 15.35
N ASP A 279 -21.62 -12.65 15.33
CA ASP A 279 -22.74 -12.15 14.54
C ASP A 279 -22.28 -11.39 13.28
N GLY A 280 -20.97 -11.17 13.14
CA GLY A 280 -20.34 -10.48 12.01
C GLY A 280 -20.65 -11.16 10.68
N LYS A 281 -21.20 -10.37 9.74
CA LYS A 281 -21.66 -10.88 8.44
C LYS A 281 -20.73 -10.58 7.25
N THR A 282 -19.70 -9.78 7.49
CA THR A 282 -18.86 -9.15 6.47
C THR A 282 -17.43 -8.94 7.01
N ASP A 283 -16.49 -8.59 6.15
CA ASP A 283 -15.14 -8.12 6.53
C ASP A 283 -15.22 -6.67 7.04
N GLU A 284 -15.06 -6.48 8.34
CA GLU A 284 -15.15 -5.17 9.00
C GLU A 284 -13.85 -4.34 8.88
N GLY A 285 -12.83 -4.82 8.16
CA GLY A 285 -11.69 -4.01 7.74
C GLY A 285 -10.91 -3.39 8.90
N TYR A 286 -10.78 -2.07 8.90
CA TYR A 286 -9.99 -1.30 9.86
C TYR A 286 -10.49 -1.39 11.31
N TYR A 287 -11.73 -1.82 11.52
CA TYR A 287 -12.23 -2.15 12.86
C TYR A 287 -11.38 -3.22 13.55
N TYR A 288 -10.83 -4.19 12.81
CA TYR A 288 -9.98 -5.24 13.38
C TYR A 288 -8.68 -4.72 13.99
N VAL A 289 -8.29 -3.47 13.70
CA VAL A 289 -7.12 -2.80 14.27
C VAL A 289 -7.51 -1.85 15.39
N THR A 290 -8.61 -1.12 15.20
CA THR A 290 -8.97 0.02 16.05
C THR A 290 -9.94 -0.32 17.16
N HIS A 291 -10.71 -1.39 17.00
CA HIS A 291 -11.87 -1.74 17.82
C HIS A 291 -12.91 -0.62 17.96
N ASN A 292 -12.91 0.35 17.05
CA ASN A 292 -13.86 1.45 17.03
C ASN A 292 -15.01 1.13 16.05
N PRO A 293 -16.27 1.01 16.52
CA PRO A 293 -17.40 0.68 15.65
C PRO A 293 -17.58 1.62 14.45
N LYS A 294 -17.10 2.87 14.54
CA LYS A 294 -17.16 3.83 13.41
C LYS A 294 -16.24 3.45 12.25
N ASP A 295 -15.27 2.56 12.47
CA ASP A 295 -14.27 2.14 11.49
C ASP A 295 -14.61 0.82 10.79
N LYS A 296 -15.76 0.21 11.11
CA LYS A 296 -16.25 -1.01 10.46
C LYS A 296 -16.39 -0.87 8.95
N GLY A 297 -15.88 -1.82 8.18
CA GLY A 297 -15.95 -1.82 6.71
C GLY A 297 -15.11 -0.72 6.05
N LYS A 298 -14.29 0.03 6.81
CA LYS A 298 -13.30 0.93 6.22
C LYS A 298 -12.05 0.14 5.84
N PHE A 299 -11.49 0.46 4.68
CA PHE A 299 -10.23 -0.11 4.22
C PHE A 299 -9.26 0.99 3.83
N ARG A 300 -7.96 0.69 3.92
CA ARG A 300 -6.92 1.58 3.42
C ARG A 300 -7.14 1.80 1.93
N VAL A 301 -7.01 3.04 1.48
CA VAL A 301 -7.00 3.37 0.05
C VAL A 301 -5.77 2.71 -0.59
N PRO A 302 -5.91 1.72 -1.48
CA PRO A 302 -4.77 1.11 -2.16
C PRO A 302 -4.18 2.10 -3.19
N SER A 303 -2.93 1.86 -3.57
CA SER A 303 -2.30 2.54 -4.71
C SER A 303 -3.08 2.25 -6.00
N LEU A 304 -3.13 3.22 -6.92
CA LEU A 304 -3.63 3.00 -8.28
C LEU A 304 -2.50 2.75 -9.30
N ARG A 305 -1.26 2.62 -8.84
CA ARG A 305 -0.13 2.21 -9.68
C ARG A 305 -0.36 0.76 -10.14
N GLU A 306 -0.02 0.46 -11.40
CA GLU A 306 0.03 -0.90 -11.94
C GLU A 306 -1.31 -1.65 -12.09
N LEU A 307 -2.45 -0.94 -12.03
CA LEU A 307 -3.78 -1.57 -12.11
C LEU A 307 -4.06 -2.36 -13.39
N LYS A 308 -3.33 -2.09 -14.48
CA LYS A 308 -3.43 -2.85 -15.74
C LYS A 308 -3.17 -4.35 -15.55
N TYR A 309 -2.42 -4.74 -14.52
CA TYR A 309 -1.96 -6.12 -14.29
C TYR A 309 -2.42 -6.75 -12.97
N THR A 310 -3.12 -6.00 -12.11
CA THR A 310 -3.40 -6.42 -10.72
C THR A 310 -4.87 -6.69 -10.46
N GLY A 311 -5.65 -7.02 -11.50
CA GLY A 311 -7.01 -7.51 -11.32
C GLY A 311 -7.01 -8.91 -10.67
N PRO A 312 -8.14 -9.33 -10.06
CA PRO A 312 -9.36 -8.55 -9.80
C PRO A 312 -9.18 -7.52 -8.66
N PHE A 313 -10.13 -6.61 -8.51
CA PHE A 313 -10.02 -5.41 -7.70
C PHE A 313 -10.89 -5.45 -6.43
N MET A 314 -10.57 -4.53 -5.51
CA MET A 314 -11.10 -4.42 -4.14
C MET A 314 -10.52 -5.46 -3.17
N HIS A 315 -10.78 -5.25 -1.89
CA HIS A 315 -10.25 -6.09 -0.82
C HIS A 315 -10.63 -7.56 -0.95
N ASN A 316 -11.71 -7.88 -1.65
CA ASN A 316 -12.25 -9.23 -1.84
C ASN A 316 -12.37 -9.62 -3.33
N GLY A 317 -11.72 -8.88 -4.23
CA GLY A 317 -11.74 -9.19 -5.67
C GLY A 317 -13.13 -9.07 -6.33
N ALA A 318 -14.06 -8.30 -5.76
CA ALA A 318 -15.45 -8.21 -6.22
C ALA A 318 -15.61 -7.75 -7.68
N PHE A 319 -14.64 -7.03 -8.24
CA PHE A 319 -14.69 -6.53 -9.61
C PHE A 319 -13.55 -7.11 -10.44
N LYS A 320 -13.86 -7.70 -11.59
CA LYS A 320 -12.86 -8.34 -12.45
C LYS A 320 -12.13 -7.35 -13.34
N THR A 321 -12.75 -6.22 -13.65
CA THR A 321 -12.26 -5.28 -14.65
C THR A 321 -12.29 -3.83 -14.13
N LEU A 322 -11.42 -2.97 -14.65
CA LEU A 322 -11.43 -1.54 -14.33
C LEU A 322 -12.75 -0.84 -14.70
N PRO A 323 -13.39 -1.15 -15.84
CA PRO A 323 -14.74 -0.65 -16.13
C PRO A 323 -15.77 -0.96 -15.05
N GLU A 324 -15.75 -2.16 -14.44
CA GLU A 324 -16.64 -2.49 -13.32
C GLU A 324 -16.35 -1.62 -12.08
N VAL A 325 -15.07 -1.39 -11.78
CA VAL A 325 -14.65 -0.49 -10.68
C VAL A 325 -15.13 0.94 -10.94
N VAL A 326 -14.92 1.45 -12.16
CA VAL A 326 -15.35 2.80 -12.55
C VAL A 326 -16.87 2.93 -12.46
N ALA A 327 -17.62 1.93 -12.94
CA ALA A 327 -19.08 1.91 -12.84
C ALA A 327 -19.56 1.93 -11.37
N PHE A 328 -18.91 1.16 -10.49
CA PHE A 328 -19.21 1.16 -9.06
C PHE A 328 -19.02 2.55 -8.43
N TYR A 329 -17.92 3.24 -8.73
CA TYR A 329 -17.71 4.60 -8.24
C TYR A 329 -18.65 5.61 -8.90
N ASN A 330 -18.97 5.46 -10.19
CA ASN A 330 -19.92 6.32 -10.90
C ASN A 330 -21.33 6.24 -10.30
N ALA A 331 -21.71 5.08 -9.75
CA ALA A 331 -22.95 4.89 -8.99
C ALA A 331 -22.91 5.46 -7.56
N GLY A 332 -21.75 5.95 -7.09
CA GLY A 332 -21.56 6.49 -5.74
C GLY A 332 -21.17 5.43 -4.70
N GLY A 333 -20.51 4.34 -5.13
CA GLY A 333 -20.16 3.21 -4.28
C GLY A 333 -21.37 2.36 -3.90
N GLY A 334 -21.17 1.41 -2.98
CA GLY A 334 -22.23 0.47 -2.61
C GLY A 334 -23.05 0.94 -1.41
N LYS A 335 -23.69 -0.04 -0.75
CA LYS A 335 -24.56 0.19 0.41
C LYS A 335 -23.81 -0.15 1.68
N ALA A 336 -23.55 0.85 2.53
CA ALA A 336 -22.99 0.66 3.86
C ALA A 336 -23.48 1.78 4.79
N GLY A 337 -23.76 1.45 6.05
CA GLY A 337 -24.30 2.42 7.03
C GLY A 337 -23.34 3.55 7.38
N ASN A 338 -22.03 3.30 7.27
CA ASN A 338 -20.97 4.29 7.53
C ASN A 338 -20.16 4.62 6.26
N LYS A 339 -20.78 4.53 5.09
CA LYS A 339 -20.17 4.87 3.80
C LYS A 339 -19.58 6.28 3.83
N ALA A 340 -18.41 6.46 3.22
CA ALA A 340 -17.77 7.77 3.14
C ALA A 340 -18.66 8.79 2.41
N GLU A 341 -18.82 9.99 3.00
CA GLU A 341 -19.69 11.06 2.47
C GLU A 341 -19.28 11.58 1.09
N LEU A 342 -18.00 11.40 0.74
CA LEU A 342 -17.43 11.76 -0.57
C LEU A 342 -18.00 10.88 -1.70
N LEU A 343 -18.52 9.69 -1.40
CA LEU A 343 -19.06 8.77 -2.40
C LEU A 343 -20.48 9.14 -2.77
N LYS A 344 -20.60 9.82 -3.92
CA LYS A 344 -21.86 10.24 -4.53
C LYS A 344 -21.86 9.84 -6.01
N PRO A 345 -23.03 9.64 -6.64
CA PRO A 345 -23.08 9.37 -8.07
C PRO A 345 -22.35 10.46 -8.87
N LEU A 346 -21.38 10.06 -9.69
CA LEU A 346 -20.50 10.98 -10.42
C LEU A 346 -21.14 11.51 -11.70
N LYS A 347 -22.19 10.82 -12.20
CA LYS A 347 -22.92 11.16 -13.43
C LYS A 347 -21.98 11.29 -14.64
N LEU A 348 -21.03 10.36 -14.73
CA LEU A 348 -20.17 10.21 -15.90
C LEU A 348 -20.97 9.51 -17.02
N SER A 349 -20.81 9.99 -18.25
CA SER A 349 -21.26 9.28 -19.45
C SER A 349 -20.49 7.98 -19.66
N GLU A 350 -20.92 7.15 -20.60
CA GLU A 350 -20.16 5.93 -20.93
C GLU A 350 -18.77 6.25 -21.48
N ASP A 351 -18.64 7.29 -22.30
CA ASP A 351 -17.34 7.68 -22.86
C ASP A 351 -16.41 8.30 -21.80
N GLU A 352 -16.95 9.08 -20.87
CA GLU A 352 -16.17 9.58 -19.72
C GLU A 352 -15.68 8.43 -18.83
N GLN A 353 -16.48 7.37 -18.64
CA GLN A 353 -16.05 6.19 -17.89
C GLN A 353 -14.94 5.43 -18.61
N LYS A 354 -15.01 5.30 -19.94
CA LYS A 354 -13.95 4.68 -20.76
C LYS A 354 -12.66 5.49 -20.71
N ASP A 355 -12.75 6.80 -20.87
CA ASP A 355 -11.60 7.71 -20.77
C ASP A 355 -10.94 7.63 -19.39
N LEU A 356 -11.75 7.61 -18.32
CA LEU A 356 -11.24 7.44 -16.96
C LEU A 356 -10.54 6.08 -16.77
N ALA A 357 -11.13 4.99 -17.25
CA ALA A 357 -10.50 3.67 -17.20
C ALA A 357 -9.17 3.64 -17.97
N ALA A 358 -9.11 4.24 -19.16
CA ALA A 358 -7.89 4.36 -19.96
C ALA A 358 -6.79 5.13 -19.19
N PHE A 359 -7.15 6.20 -18.47
CA PHE A 359 -6.20 6.91 -17.62
C PHE A 359 -5.71 6.06 -16.44
N LEU A 360 -6.58 5.29 -15.79
CA LEU A 360 -6.17 4.40 -14.70
C LEU A 360 -5.14 3.35 -15.17
N GLU A 361 -5.28 2.83 -16.39
CA GLU A 361 -4.29 1.94 -17.00
C GLU A 361 -2.97 2.66 -17.29
N ALA A 362 -3.00 3.95 -17.62
CA ALA A 362 -1.81 4.77 -17.87
C ALA A 362 -0.92 5.00 -16.63
N LEU A 363 -1.40 4.63 -15.43
CA LEU A 363 -0.63 4.59 -14.19
C LEU A 363 0.17 3.29 -14.01
N SER A 364 0.16 2.42 -15.02
CA SER A 364 0.91 1.15 -15.05
C SER A 364 2.04 1.24 -16.06
N MET A 365 3.08 0.42 -15.92
CA MET A 365 4.09 0.30 -16.96
C MET A 365 3.47 -0.21 -18.28
N ASP A 366 4.12 0.12 -19.40
CA ASP A 366 3.70 -0.35 -20.73
C ASP A 366 3.65 -1.88 -20.80
N GLU A 367 4.61 -2.53 -20.14
CA GLU A 367 4.77 -3.97 -19.96
C GLU A 367 4.93 -4.34 -18.48
N PRO A 368 4.46 -5.51 -18.03
CA PRO A 368 4.51 -5.90 -16.62
C PRO A 368 5.96 -6.12 -16.14
N LEU A 369 6.23 -5.79 -14.86
CA LEU A 369 7.50 -6.16 -14.23
C LEU A 369 7.54 -7.67 -13.99
N VAL A 370 8.21 -8.42 -14.85
CA VAL A 370 8.44 -9.86 -14.65
C VAL A 370 9.87 -10.09 -14.17
N MET A 371 10.03 -11.01 -13.22
CA MET A 371 11.33 -11.43 -12.72
C MET A 371 11.44 -12.95 -12.74
N ASP A 372 12.58 -13.45 -13.22
CA ASP A 372 12.89 -14.87 -13.17
C ASP A 372 13.11 -15.35 -11.73
N ALA A 373 12.66 -16.58 -11.47
CA ALA A 373 12.92 -17.27 -10.24
C ALA A 373 14.44 -17.43 -10.03
N PRO A 374 14.95 -17.17 -8.81
CA PRO A 374 16.34 -17.46 -8.50
C PRO A 374 16.56 -18.97 -8.39
N THR A 375 17.81 -19.41 -8.54
CA THR A 375 18.20 -20.76 -8.15
C THR A 375 18.21 -20.84 -6.61
N LEU A 376 17.45 -21.80 -6.07
CA LEU A 376 17.41 -22.06 -4.64
C LEU A 376 18.50 -23.07 -4.26
N PRO A 377 19.32 -22.80 -3.23
CA PRO A 377 20.33 -23.74 -2.76
C PRO A 377 19.69 -25.00 -2.14
N PRO A 378 20.28 -26.19 -2.34
CA PRO A 378 19.75 -27.45 -1.83
C PRO A 378 19.94 -27.59 -0.32
N TYR A 379 19.24 -28.55 0.29
CA TYR A 379 19.59 -28.98 1.64
C TYR A 379 20.89 -29.79 1.65
N ALA A 380 21.61 -29.73 2.76
CA ALA A 380 22.70 -30.62 3.10
C ALA A 380 22.62 -31.01 4.60
N PRO A 381 23.12 -32.20 4.98
CA PRO A 381 23.28 -32.55 6.38
C PRO A 381 24.13 -31.52 7.13
N LEU A 382 23.78 -31.25 8.39
CA LEU A 382 24.64 -30.43 9.25
C LEU A 382 26.00 -31.11 9.44
N PRO A 383 27.10 -30.34 9.46
CA PRO A 383 28.40 -30.87 9.84
C PRO A 383 28.32 -31.51 11.23
N ALA A 384 29.02 -32.62 11.43
CA ALA A 384 29.20 -33.18 12.75
C ALA A 384 29.85 -32.11 13.66
N VAL A 385 29.38 -32.00 14.90
CA VAL A 385 30.07 -31.17 15.90
C VAL A 385 31.46 -31.78 16.06
N ALA A 386 32.51 -31.05 15.70
CA ALA A 386 33.87 -31.49 15.99
C ALA A 386 33.96 -31.78 17.49
N ASP A 387 34.51 -32.94 17.85
CA ASP A 387 34.70 -33.30 19.25
C ASP A 387 35.39 -32.13 19.95
N LYS A 388 34.72 -31.57 20.97
CA LYS A 388 35.33 -30.54 21.80
C LYS A 388 36.43 -31.23 22.59
N GLU A 389 37.67 -31.15 22.12
CA GLU A 389 38.87 -31.48 22.90
C GLU A 389 38.98 -30.60 24.15
#